data_AF-U9W7S1-F1
#
_entry.id   AF-U9W7S1-F1
#
_cell.length_a   1.000
_cell.length_b   1.000
_cell.length_c   1.000
_cell.angle_alpha   90.00
_cell.angle_beta   90.00
_cell.angle_gamma   90.00
#
_symmetry.space_group_name_H-M   'P 1'
#
loop_
_entity.id
_entity.type
_entity.pdbx_description
1 polymer ?
#
loop_
_entity_poly.entity_id
_entity_poly.type
_entity_poly.pdbx_seq_one_letter_code
_entity_poly.pdbx_strand_id
1 'polypeptide(L)'
;MSLQLPTTIRIYTRLLDSGHEHARLWHVLRSLDTQGSGWVCFDVTAIADLIGVSVRTIQRWINRGLATGWFRSARSHSGELTLYLSGIGAVKNALGVDSLGAIADVELHHLGRSEAKALCTALEAQYRQKQAYWAAKKAKKGHAKKLVLKPWEMATSDKLPGEKSSVVVSNGFQIPGCSIAGLAKATDWSQSTIKRRLSNRWRLERTIEPIQKRRVATELDDPELLFLLRESNCGFLVQENAVGHTRVLKVIRSTGRSKVVSLGCNIYAPSHELRSCRSLRRRVSKMDSVRSQEDIAI
;
A
#
# COMPACT_ATOMS: atom_id res chain seq x y z
N MET A 1 17.37 -5.86 -30.18
CA MET A 1 17.69 -4.82 -29.18
C MET A 1 17.53 -5.44 -27.79
N SER A 2 18.50 -5.30 -26.89
CA SER A 2 18.34 -5.77 -25.50
C SER A 2 17.30 -4.92 -24.79
N LEU A 3 16.15 -5.50 -24.43
CA LEU A 3 15.14 -4.84 -23.61
C LEU A 3 15.76 -4.48 -22.25
N GLN A 4 15.97 -3.20 -22.00
CA GLN A 4 16.41 -2.74 -20.69
C GLN A 4 15.24 -2.90 -19.72
N LEU A 5 15.33 -3.92 -18.87
CA LEU A 5 14.23 -4.30 -17.99
C LEU A 5 14.02 -3.25 -16.89
N PRO A 6 12.78 -2.80 -16.66
CA PRO A 6 12.50 -1.87 -15.59
C PRO A 6 12.65 -2.59 -14.25
N THR A 7 13.52 -2.05 -13.38
CA THR A 7 13.67 -2.52 -12.00
C THR A 7 12.43 -2.22 -11.18
N THR A 8 11.75 -1.10 -11.46
CA THR A 8 10.54 -0.66 -10.76
C THR A 8 9.37 -0.43 -11.71
N ILE A 9 8.17 -0.82 -11.29
CA ILE A 9 6.92 -0.77 -12.04
C ILE A 9 5.89 0.01 -11.26
N ARG A 10 5.23 0.97 -11.91
CA ARG A 10 4.07 1.64 -11.33
C ARG A 10 2.89 0.69 -11.28
N ILE A 11 2.33 0.47 -10.09
CA ILE A 11 1.12 -0.33 -9.89
C ILE A 11 -0.04 0.50 -9.38
N TYR A 12 -1.23 0.02 -9.73
CA TYR A 12 -2.51 0.48 -9.21
C TYR A 12 -3.14 -0.69 -8.43
N THR A 13 -3.28 -0.55 -7.11
CA THR A 13 -3.60 -1.70 -6.24
C THR A 13 -4.93 -2.36 -6.60
N ARG A 14 -5.93 -1.60 -7.04
CA ARG A 14 -7.24 -2.15 -7.45
C ARG A 14 -7.16 -2.94 -8.75
N LEU A 15 -6.36 -2.50 -9.71
CA LEU A 15 -6.17 -3.25 -10.96
C LEU A 15 -5.41 -4.53 -10.69
N LEU A 16 -4.32 -4.45 -9.91
CA LEU A 16 -3.46 -5.61 -9.66
C LEU A 16 -4.14 -6.67 -8.76
N ASP A 17 -4.98 -6.27 -7.80
CA ASP A 17 -5.72 -7.22 -6.94
C ASP A 17 -7.09 -7.65 -7.50
N SER A 18 -7.49 -7.16 -8.67
CA SER A 18 -8.79 -7.47 -9.29
C SER A 18 -9.03 -8.96 -9.60
N GLY A 19 -8.00 -9.80 -9.53
CA GLY A 19 -8.08 -11.21 -9.90
C GLY A 19 -7.91 -11.46 -11.40
N HIS A 20 -7.86 -10.41 -12.22
CA HIS A 20 -7.50 -10.51 -13.63
C HIS A 20 -5.99 -10.66 -13.78
N GLU A 21 -5.53 -11.85 -14.16
CA GLU A 21 -4.08 -12.10 -14.28
C GLU A 21 -3.42 -11.26 -15.38
N HIS A 22 -4.15 -10.92 -16.44
CA HIS A 22 -3.68 -10.02 -17.50
C HIS A 22 -3.44 -8.58 -17.01
N ALA A 23 -3.91 -8.24 -15.80
CA ALA A 23 -3.54 -6.98 -15.16
C ALA A 23 -2.05 -6.92 -14.82
N ARG A 24 -1.43 -8.04 -14.45
CA ARG A 24 0.02 -8.11 -14.22
C ARG A 24 0.78 -7.76 -15.49
N LEU A 25 0.39 -8.40 -16.60
CA LEU A 25 0.97 -8.14 -17.92
C LEU A 25 0.79 -6.69 -18.32
N TRP A 26 -0.40 -6.11 -18.13
CA TRP A 26 -0.63 -4.71 -18.45
C TRP A 26 0.30 -3.77 -17.68
N HIS A 27 0.52 -3.99 -16.38
CA HIS A 27 1.46 -3.17 -15.60
C HIS A 27 2.90 -3.30 -16.08
N VAL A 28 3.36 -4.52 -16.38
CA VAL A 28 4.70 -4.79 -16.90
C VAL A 28 4.90 -4.10 -18.25
N LEU A 29 4.00 -4.30 -19.20
CA LEU A 29 4.10 -3.66 -20.51
C LEU A 29 3.99 -2.13 -20.40
N ARG A 30 3.14 -1.61 -19.49
CA ARG A 30 3.06 -0.16 -19.26
C ARG A 30 4.36 0.44 -18.71
N SER A 31 5.16 -0.33 -17.97
CA SER A 31 6.48 0.11 -17.52
C SER A 31 7.54 0.08 -18.62
N LEU A 32 7.36 -0.76 -19.64
CA LEU A 32 8.23 -0.81 -20.82
C LEU A 32 7.94 0.34 -21.80
N ASP A 33 6.71 0.85 -21.85
CA ASP A 33 6.37 2.06 -22.60
C ASP A 33 6.85 3.33 -21.88
N THR A 34 8.17 3.57 -21.90
CA THR A 34 8.81 4.72 -21.26
C THR A 34 8.42 6.06 -21.89
N GLN A 35 8.13 6.06 -23.20
CA GLN A 35 7.76 7.23 -23.98
C GLN A 35 6.26 7.57 -23.88
N GLY A 36 5.43 6.63 -23.40
CA GLY A 36 3.98 6.81 -23.30
C GLY A 36 3.26 6.71 -24.65
N SER A 37 3.86 6.04 -25.64
CA SER A 37 3.34 5.86 -27.00
C SER A 37 2.02 5.08 -27.05
N GLY A 38 1.72 4.32 -25.99
CA GLY A 38 0.54 3.48 -25.88
C GLY A 38 0.69 2.15 -26.62
N TRP A 39 1.90 1.74 -26.99
CA TRP A 39 2.21 0.43 -27.56
C TRP A 39 3.60 -0.05 -27.14
N VAL A 40 3.83 -1.37 -27.17
CA VAL A 40 5.12 -1.99 -26.86
C VAL A 40 5.38 -3.11 -27.85
N CYS A 41 6.59 -3.16 -28.41
CA CYS A 41 7.09 -4.32 -29.14
C CYS A 41 7.98 -5.15 -28.22
N PHE A 42 7.73 -6.46 -28.15
CA PHE A 42 8.48 -7.35 -27.27
C PHE A 42 8.51 -8.79 -27.78
N ASP A 43 9.53 -9.52 -27.34
CA ASP A 43 9.58 -10.97 -27.42
C ASP A 43 8.73 -11.59 -26.30
N VAL A 44 7.76 -12.43 -26.68
CA VAL A 44 6.86 -13.10 -25.75
C VAL A 44 7.63 -14.02 -24.80
N THR A 45 8.72 -14.64 -25.25
CA THR A 45 9.55 -15.51 -24.41
C THR A 45 10.24 -14.71 -23.32
N ALA A 46 10.87 -13.59 -23.67
CA ALA A 46 11.50 -12.68 -22.71
C ALA A 46 10.50 -12.17 -21.64
N ILE A 47 9.28 -11.81 -22.04
CA ILE A 47 8.24 -11.37 -21.08
C ILE A 47 7.74 -12.53 -20.22
N ALA A 48 7.65 -13.74 -20.76
CA ALA A 48 7.26 -14.93 -20.02
C ALA A 48 8.26 -15.23 -18.90
N ASP A 49 9.56 -15.21 -19.22
CA ASP A 49 10.65 -15.41 -18.27
C ASP A 49 10.67 -14.30 -17.21
N LEU A 50 10.50 -13.04 -17.63
CA LEU A 50 10.46 -11.88 -16.75
C LEU A 50 9.38 -11.98 -15.67
N ILE A 51 8.20 -12.47 -16.04
CA ILE A 51 7.05 -12.58 -15.13
C ILE A 51 7.08 -13.91 -14.34
N GLY A 52 7.89 -14.88 -14.78
CA GLY A 52 7.95 -16.23 -14.23
C GLY A 52 6.73 -17.08 -14.60
N VAL A 53 6.28 -17.02 -15.85
CA VAL A 53 5.16 -17.83 -16.36
C VAL A 53 5.48 -18.41 -17.74
N SER A 54 4.72 -19.38 -18.22
CA SER A 54 4.93 -19.93 -19.57
C SER A 54 4.48 -18.97 -20.67
N VAL A 55 5.10 -19.09 -21.86
CA VAL A 55 4.69 -18.37 -23.09
C VAL A 55 3.20 -18.53 -23.37
N ARG A 56 2.67 -19.74 -23.22
CA ARG A 56 1.23 -20.04 -23.38
C ARG A 56 0.36 -19.24 -22.40
N THR A 57 0.85 -18.98 -21.20
CA THR A 57 0.15 -18.16 -20.20
C THR A 57 0.11 -16.70 -20.63
N ILE A 58 1.21 -16.17 -21.15
CA ILE A 58 1.26 -14.81 -21.70
C ILE A 58 0.28 -14.65 -22.87
N GLN A 59 0.30 -15.58 -23.83
CA GLN A 59 -0.65 -15.57 -24.95
C GLN A 59 -2.11 -15.61 -24.47
N ARG A 60 -2.42 -16.45 -23.48
CA ARG A 60 -3.75 -16.49 -22.85
C ARG A 60 -4.14 -15.15 -22.21
N TRP A 61 -3.20 -14.50 -21.53
CA TRP A 61 -3.44 -13.18 -20.93
C TRP A 61 -3.64 -12.09 -21.98
N ILE A 62 -2.90 -12.13 -23.09
CA ILE A 62 -3.10 -11.21 -24.22
C ILE A 62 -4.51 -11.36 -24.78
N ASN A 63 -4.94 -12.59 -25.09
CA ASN A 63 -6.27 -12.84 -25.64
C ASN A 63 -7.39 -12.39 -24.68
N ARG A 64 -7.25 -12.67 -23.39
CA ARG A 64 -8.20 -12.19 -22.37
C ARG A 64 -8.19 -10.67 -22.23
N GLY A 65 -7.01 -10.05 -22.28
CA GLY A 65 -6.86 -8.60 -22.19
C GLY A 65 -7.45 -7.88 -23.41
N LEU A 66 -7.33 -8.45 -24.62
CA LEU A 66 -8.00 -7.96 -25.82
C LEU A 66 -9.53 -8.05 -25.68
N ALA A 67 -10.04 -9.21 -25.26
CA ALA A 67 -11.48 -9.42 -25.07
C ALA A 67 -12.10 -8.50 -24.00
N THR A 68 -11.32 -8.10 -23.00
CA THR A 68 -11.76 -7.23 -21.91
C THR A 68 -11.40 -5.74 -22.12
N GLY A 69 -10.81 -5.37 -23.26
CA GLY A 69 -10.46 -3.99 -23.57
C GLY A 69 -9.24 -3.42 -22.83
N TRP A 70 -8.44 -4.27 -22.18
CA TRP A 70 -7.16 -3.88 -21.56
C TRP A 70 -6.07 -3.65 -22.60
N PHE A 71 -6.19 -4.31 -23.75
CA PHE A 71 -5.37 -4.11 -24.94
C PHE A 71 -6.29 -3.73 -26.09
N ARG A 72 -5.86 -2.78 -26.93
CA ARG A 72 -6.64 -2.33 -28.09
C ARG A 72 -6.48 -3.25 -29.29
N SER A 73 -5.26 -3.74 -29.52
CA SER A 73 -4.93 -4.63 -30.62
C SER A 73 -3.57 -5.27 -30.40
N ALA A 74 -3.33 -6.37 -31.12
CA ALA A 74 -2.05 -7.07 -31.18
C ALA A 74 -1.66 -7.27 -32.64
N ARG A 75 -0.37 -7.11 -32.96
CA ARG A 75 0.20 -7.40 -34.28
C ARG A 75 1.48 -8.20 -34.10
N SER A 76 1.62 -9.27 -34.86
CA SER A 76 2.84 -10.06 -34.90
C SER A 76 3.62 -9.69 -36.16
N HIS A 77 4.92 -9.43 -36.03
CA HIS A 77 5.80 -9.18 -37.17
C HIS A 77 7.19 -9.70 -36.85
N SER A 78 7.75 -10.52 -37.75
CA SER A 78 9.15 -10.96 -37.69
C SER A 78 9.57 -11.60 -36.36
N GLY A 79 8.66 -12.36 -35.72
CA GLY A 79 8.92 -13.04 -34.45
C GLY A 79 8.66 -12.20 -33.19
N GLU A 80 8.41 -10.90 -33.34
CA GLU A 80 8.06 -10.00 -32.23
C GLU A 80 6.56 -9.69 -32.21
N LEU A 81 6.04 -9.42 -30.99
CA LEU A 81 4.66 -9.01 -30.80
C LEU A 81 4.60 -7.53 -30.43
N THR A 82 3.89 -6.75 -31.25
CA THR A 82 3.47 -5.39 -30.92
C THR A 82 2.10 -5.42 -30.28
N LEU A 83 1.99 -4.93 -29.04
CA LEU A 83 0.73 -4.82 -28.31
C LEU A 83 0.37 -3.36 -28.04
N TYR A 84 -0.83 -2.95 -28.44
CA TYR A 84 -1.35 -1.60 -28.19
C TYR A 84 -2.09 -1.59 -26.84
N LEU A 85 -1.58 -0.82 -25.89
CA LEU A 85 -2.05 -0.81 -24.50
C LEU A 85 -3.18 0.21 -24.32
N SER A 86 -4.29 -0.21 -23.72
CA SER A 86 -5.35 0.72 -23.34
C SER A 86 -4.89 1.69 -22.25
N GLY A 87 -5.38 2.93 -22.31
CA GLY A 87 -5.10 3.93 -21.29
C GLY A 87 -5.72 3.54 -19.94
N ILE A 88 -5.16 4.08 -18.85
CA ILE A 88 -5.59 3.74 -17.48
C ILE A 88 -7.09 3.99 -17.24
N GLY A 89 -7.67 5.03 -17.87
CA GLY A 89 -9.10 5.31 -17.79
C GLY A 89 -9.97 4.23 -18.45
N ALA A 90 -9.57 3.73 -19.61
CA ALA A 90 -10.26 2.63 -20.29
C ALA A 90 -10.16 1.34 -19.46
N VAL A 91 -8.98 1.04 -18.90
CA VAL A 91 -8.79 -0.13 -18.02
C VAL A 91 -9.61 -0.01 -16.74
N LYS A 92 -9.67 1.18 -16.13
CA LYS A 92 -10.51 1.45 -14.96
C LYS A 92 -12.00 1.18 -15.26
N ASN A 93 -12.48 1.68 -16.39
CA ASN A 93 -13.87 1.51 -16.82
C ASN A 93 -14.17 0.04 -17.13
N ALA A 94 -13.25 -0.67 -17.79
CA ALA A 94 -13.37 -2.10 -18.06
C ALA A 94 -13.42 -2.94 -16.77
N LEU A 95 -12.76 -2.48 -15.70
CA LEU A 95 -12.80 -3.12 -14.39
C LEU A 95 -14.07 -2.78 -13.59
N GLY A 96 -14.81 -1.74 -13.97
CA GLY A 96 -15.99 -1.28 -13.25
C GLY A 96 -15.68 -0.75 -11.84
N VAL A 97 -14.49 -0.17 -11.63
CA VAL A 97 -14.10 0.38 -10.31
C VAL A 97 -14.11 1.91 -10.31
N ASP A 98 -14.61 2.50 -9.22
CA ASP A 98 -14.64 3.96 -9.06
C ASP A 98 -13.27 4.56 -8.76
N SER A 99 -12.37 3.76 -8.19
CA SER A 99 -11.03 4.17 -7.76
C SER A 99 -9.97 3.15 -8.18
N LEU A 100 -8.77 3.65 -8.50
CA LEU A 100 -7.59 2.84 -8.80
C LEU A 100 -6.88 2.32 -7.54
N GLY A 101 -7.33 2.76 -6.35
CA GLY A 101 -6.69 2.48 -5.06
C GLY A 101 -5.39 3.24 -4.87
N ALA A 102 -4.55 2.72 -3.99
CA ALA A 102 -3.18 3.18 -3.83
C ALA A 102 -2.37 3.04 -5.13
N ILE A 103 -1.52 4.04 -5.38
CA ILE A 103 -0.59 4.06 -6.51
C ILE A 103 0.81 4.04 -5.93
N ALA A 104 1.62 3.07 -6.34
CA ALA A 104 3.00 2.94 -5.89
C ALA A 104 3.88 2.49 -7.05
N ASP A 105 5.11 2.95 -7.09
CA ASP A 105 6.14 2.30 -7.89
C ASP A 105 6.64 1.11 -7.03
N VAL A 106 6.85 -0.09 -7.57
CA VAL A 106 7.25 -1.30 -6.81
C VAL A 106 8.28 -2.09 -7.60
N GLU A 107 9.16 -2.84 -6.94
CA GLU A 107 10.08 -3.70 -7.66
C GLU A 107 9.34 -4.81 -8.40
N LEU A 108 9.79 -5.13 -9.61
CA LEU A 108 9.15 -6.11 -10.48
C LEU A 108 9.01 -7.49 -9.81
N HIS A 109 9.99 -7.88 -8.99
CA HIS A 109 9.98 -9.18 -8.32
C HIS A 109 8.78 -9.35 -7.37
N HIS A 110 8.23 -8.25 -6.83
CA HIS A 110 7.02 -8.28 -6.00
C HIS A 110 5.71 -8.51 -6.77
N LEU A 111 5.75 -8.61 -8.10
CA LEU A 111 4.55 -8.86 -8.91
C LEU A 111 4.13 -10.34 -8.91
N GLY A 112 4.74 -11.22 -8.10
CA GLY A 112 4.29 -12.61 -7.91
C GLY A 112 2.84 -12.71 -7.44
N ARG A 113 2.12 -13.81 -7.75
CA ARG A 113 0.65 -13.90 -7.53
C ARG A 113 0.22 -13.65 -6.08
N SER A 114 0.84 -14.32 -5.11
CA SER A 114 0.49 -14.19 -3.69
C SER A 114 1.04 -12.90 -3.07
N GLU A 115 2.24 -12.52 -3.50
CA GLU A 115 2.95 -11.34 -3.04
C GLU A 115 2.27 -10.06 -3.49
N ALA A 116 1.91 -9.95 -4.77
CA ALA A 116 1.20 -8.80 -5.33
C ALA A 116 -0.09 -8.50 -4.57
N LYS A 117 -0.89 -9.53 -4.23
CA LYS A 117 -2.12 -9.35 -3.46
C LYS A 117 -1.85 -8.85 -2.04
N ALA A 118 -0.82 -9.41 -1.39
CA ALA A 118 -0.42 -8.99 -0.05
C ALA A 118 0.11 -7.55 -0.06
N LEU A 119 0.95 -7.22 -1.04
CA LEU A 119 1.50 -5.89 -1.29
C LEU A 119 0.39 -4.87 -1.53
N CYS A 120 -0.57 -5.17 -2.42
CA CYS A 120 -1.73 -4.33 -2.67
C CYS A 120 -2.49 -4.01 -1.38
N THR A 121 -2.73 -5.02 -0.54
CA THR A 121 -3.43 -4.80 0.74
C THR A 121 -2.61 -3.95 1.72
N ALA A 122 -1.28 -4.11 1.75
CA ALA A 122 -0.41 -3.27 2.58
C ALA A 122 -0.37 -1.82 2.11
N LEU A 123 -0.23 -1.60 0.80
CA LEU A 123 -0.23 -0.27 0.18
C LEU A 123 -1.57 0.44 0.38
N GLU A 124 -2.68 -0.28 0.24
CA GLU A 124 -4.01 0.27 0.50
C GLU A 124 -4.18 0.65 1.97
N ALA A 125 -3.70 -0.18 2.90
CA ALA A 125 -3.70 0.14 4.33
C ALA A 125 -2.93 1.44 4.64
N GLN A 126 -1.73 1.59 4.06
CA GLN A 126 -0.92 2.79 4.18
C GLN A 126 -1.60 4.01 3.56
N TYR A 127 -2.17 3.86 2.35
CA TYR A 127 -2.87 4.93 1.64
C TYR A 127 -4.06 5.46 2.45
N ARG A 128 -4.89 4.57 2.99
CA ARG A 128 -6.03 4.95 3.82
C ARG A 128 -5.63 5.56 5.15
N GLN A 129 -4.53 5.11 5.75
CA GLN A 129 -3.97 5.77 6.93
C GLN A 129 -3.55 7.21 6.65
N LYS A 130 -2.94 7.48 5.48
CA LYS A 130 -2.61 8.86 5.06
C LYS A 130 -3.87 9.69 4.84
N GLN A 131 -4.89 9.13 4.19
CA GLN A 131 -6.18 9.81 4.03
C GLN A 131 -6.82 10.17 5.37
N ALA A 132 -6.83 9.23 6.33
CA ALA A 132 -7.34 9.46 7.67
C ALA A 132 -6.57 10.58 8.40
N TYR A 133 -5.24 10.63 8.25
CA TYR A 133 -4.42 11.71 8.78
C TYR A 133 -4.82 13.08 8.22
N TRP A 134 -4.89 13.20 6.91
CA TRP A 134 -5.24 14.47 6.28
C TRP A 134 -6.67 14.90 6.59
N ALA A 135 -7.62 13.97 6.68
CA ALA A 135 -8.99 14.23 7.09
C ALA A 135 -9.05 14.77 8.55
N ALA A 136 -8.37 14.09 9.49
CA ALA A 136 -8.31 14.52 10.89
C ALA A 136 -7.65 15.90 11.03
N LYS A 137 -6.56 16.14 10.31
CA LYS A 137 -5.86 17.44 10.31
C LYS A 137 -6.69 18.55 9.69
N LYS A 138 -7.53 18.24 8.69
CA LYS A 138 -8.46 19.21 8.08
C LYS A 138 -9.62 19.54 9.02
N ALA A 139 -10.12 18.55 9.78
CA ALA A 139 -11.19 18.74 10.75
C ALA A 139 -10.78 19.63 11.93
N LYS A 140 -9.50 19.60 12.34
CA LYS A 140 -8.94 20.49 13.39
C LYS A 140 -8.48 21.83 12.80
N LYS A 141 -8.61 22.93 13.57
CA LYS A 141 -8.17 24.29 13.19
C LYS A 141 -7.08 24.82 14.14
N GLY A 142 -6.28 25.79 13.67
CA GLY A 142 -5.27 26.48 14.49
C GLY A 142 -4.27 25.55 15.20
N HIS A 143 -3.98 25.85 16.46
CA HIS A 143 -3.05 25.08 17.30
C HIS A 143 -3.47 23.61 17.48
N ALA A 144 -4.75 23.28 17.41
CA ALA A 144 -5.24 21.91 17.53
C ALA A 144 -4.77 20.99 16.38
N LYS A 145 -4.33 21.55 15.24
CA LYS A 145 -3.68 20.76 14.17
C LYS A 145 -2.36 20.14 14.62
N LYS A 146 -1.65 20.76 15.57
CA LYS A 146 -0.38 20.27 16.12
C LYS A 146 -0.56 19.01 16.98
N LEU A 147 -1.77 18.78 17.47
CA LEU A 147 -2.12 17.61 18.27
C LEU A 147 -2.41 16.36 17.41
N VAL A 148 -2.54 16.52 16.08
CA VAL A 148 -2.70 15.40 15.14
C VAL A 148 -1.32 14.98 14.64
N LEU A 149 -0.81 13.89 15.22
CA LEU A 149 0.52 13.37 14.92
C LEU A 149 0.50 12.56 13.61
N LYS A 150 1.62 12.59 12.88
CA LYS A 150 1.78 11.81 11.66
C LYS A 150 1.99 10.34 12.02
N PRO A 151 1.11 9.43 11.59
CA PRO A 151 1.19 8.02 11.98
C PRO A 151 2.53 7.38 11.59
N TRP A 152 3.06 7.70 10.41
CA TRP A 152 4.29 7.10 9.90
C TRP A 152 5.57 7.55 10.59
N GLU A 153 5.61 8.75 11.16
CA GLU A 153 6.76 9.22 11.96
C GLU A 153 6.77 8.57 13.35
N MET A 154 5.59 8.24 13.88
CA MET A 154 5.46 7.53 15.15
C MET A 154 5.77 6.04 15.04
N ALA A 155 5.94 5.52 13.82
CA ALA A 155 6.25 4.12 13.59
C ALA A 155 7.72 3.77 13.87
N THR A 156 8.61 4.77 13.91
CA THR A 156 10.06 4.62 14.06
C THR A 156 10.54 4.81 15.50
N SER A 157 9.72 5.29 16.44
CA SER A 157 10.17 5.52 17.82
C SER A 157 10.49 4.22 18.56
N ASP A 158 11.57 4.18 19.33
CA ASP A 158 12.05 2.94 19.96
C ASP A 158 11.11 2.34 21.00
N LYS A 159 11.35 1.05 21.26
CA LYS A 159 10.56 0.12 22.07
C LYS A 159 10.38 0.62 23.51
N LEU A 160 9.24 0.28 24.11
CA LEU A 160 9.14 0.19 25.57
C LEU A 160 9.84 -1.11 26.04
N PRO A 161 10.51 -1.11 27.21
CA PRO A 161 10.96 -2.35 27.83
C PRO A 161 9.77 -3.30 28.02
N GLY A 162 9.79 -4.46 27.35
CA GLY A 162 8.75 -5.50 27.49
C GLY A 162 7.67 -5.55 26.41
N GLU A 163 7.45 -4.51 25.59
CA GLU A 163 6.48 -4.54 24.49
C GLU A 163 7.11 -4.11 23.15
N LYS A 164 7.45 -5.09 22.30
CA LYS A 164 8.21 -4.87 21.06
C LYS A 164 7.42 -4.20 19.91
N SER A 165 6.16 -3.78 20.09
CA SER A 165 5.31 -3.40 18.93
C SER A 165 4.20 -2.35 19.16
N SER A 166 4.26 -1.55 20.22
CA SER A 166 3.21 -0.57 20.54
C SER A 166 3.73 0.88 20.43
N VAL A 167 2.86 1.82 20.08
CA VAL A 167 3.08 3.28 20.12
C VAL A 167 2.09 3.85 21.11
N VAL A 168 2.57 4.37 22.24
CA VAL A 168 1.71 4.95 23.28
C VAL A 168 1.57 6.45 23.09
N VAL A 169 0.34 6.95 23.18
CA VAL A 169 -0.02 8.36 22.98
C VAL A 169 -0.88 8.83 24.15
N SER A 170 -0.55 9.96 24.76
CA SER A 170 -1.33 10.51 25.87
C SER A 170 -2.66 11.12 25.42
N ASN A 171 -3.62 11.18 26.34
CA ASN A 171 -4.85 11.94 26.16
C ASN A 171 -4.52 13.40 25.80
N GLY A 172 -5.00 13.86 24.65
CA GLY A 172 -4.70 15.18 24.08
C GLY A 172 -4.00 15.12 22.72
N PHE A 173 -3.26 14.04 22.44
CA PHE A 173 -2.69 13.76 21.12
C PHE A 173 -3.49 12.68 20.40
N GLN A 174 -3.63 12.83 19.08
CA GLN A 174 -4.36 11.88 18.24
C GLN A 174 -3.46 11.35 17.13
N ILE A 175 -3.35 10.02 17.04
CA ILE A 175 -2.82 9.33 15.85
C ILE A 175 -4.00 8.73 15.09
N PRO A 176 -4.43 9.33 13.97
CA PRO A 176 -5.45 8.75 13.10
C PRO A 176 -4.88 7.54 12.35
N GLY A 177 -5.64 6.47 12.22
CA GLY A 177 -5.22 5.30 11.46
C GLY A 177 -6.37 4.55 10.81
N CYS A 178 -6.04 3.43 10.17
CA CYS A 178 -7.01 2.66 9.41
C CYS A 178 -7.35 1.35 10.12
N SER A 179 -8.63 1.14 10.44
CA SER A 179 -9.11 -0.11 10.99
C SER A 179 -9.30 -1.15 9.89
N ILE A 180 -9.28 -2.44 10.25
CA ILE A 180 -9.53 -3.54 9.31
C ILE A 180 -10.95 -3.44 8.73
N ALA A 181 -11.93 -3.05 9.56
CA ALA A 181 -13.30 -2.81 9.12
C ALA A 181 -13.38 -1.65 8.12
N GLY A 182 -12.66 -0.55 8.38
CA GLY A 182 -12.57 0.58 7.46
C GLY A 182 -11.93 0.21 6.12
N LEU A 183 -10.87 -0.62 6.13
CA LEU A 183 -10.26 -1.15 4.91
C LEU A 183 -11.23 -2.05 4.15
N ALA A 184 -11.91 -2.96 4.82
CA ALA A 184 -12.88 -3.87 4.20
C ALA A 184 -13.98 -3.09 3.48
N LYS A 185 -14.56 -2.09 4.15
CA LYS A 185 -15.58 -1.21 3.56
C LYS A 185 -15.09 -0.45 2.33
N ALA A 186 -13.81 -0.11 2.28
CA ALA A 186 -13.23 0.71 1.21
C ALA A 186 -12.67 -0.08 0.02
N THR A 187 -12.56 -1.42 0.13
CA THR A 187 -11.87 -2.27 -0.83
C THR A 187 -12.68 -3.49 -1.26
N ASP A 188 -13.89 -3.65 -0.75
CA ASP A 188 -14.76 -4.82 -0.97
C ASP A 188 -14.12 -6.15 -0.55
N TRP A 189 -12.97 -6.11 0.14
CA TRP A 189 -12.31 -7.29 0.65
C TRP A 189 -12.92 -7.69 1.99
N SER A 190 -13.02 -9.00 2.24
CA SER A 190 -13.41 -9.48 3.56
C SER A 190 -12.37 -9.08 4.62
N GLN A 191 -12.85 -8.79 5.84
CA GLN A 191 -11.95 -8.52 6.96
C GLN A 191 -10.97 -9.68 7.23
N SER A 192 -11.41 -10.93 6.99
CA SER A 192 -10.56 -12.12 7.11
C SER A 192 -9.42 -12.12 6.09
N THR A 193 -9.70 -11.73 4.85
CA THR A 193 -8.68 -11.59 3.79
C THR A 193 -7.66 -10.52 4.14
N ILE A 194 -8.12 -9.36 4.62
CA ILE A 194 -7.24 -8.26 5.04
C ILE A 194 -6.38 -8.68 6.24
N LYS A 195 -6.99 -9.28 7.29
CA LYS A 195 -6.28 -9.81 8.46
C LYS A 195 -5.18 -10.78 8.05
N ARG A 196 -5.50 -11.72 7.15
CA ARG A 196 -4.56 -12.72 6.64
C ARG A 196 -3.40 -12.07 5.88
N ARG A 197 -3.68 -11.20 4.90
CA ARG A 197 -2.66 -10.54 4.06
C ARG A 197 -1.76 -9.55 4.82
N LEU A 198 -2.25 -9.00 5.93
CA LEU A 198 -1.49 -8.12 6.84
C LEU A 198 -0.84 -8.89 8.02
N SER A 199 -0.97 -10.22 8.06
CA SER A 199 -0.33 -11.05 9.07
C SER A 199 1.11 -11.36 8.69
N ASN A 200 2.07 -10.98 9.54
CA ASN A 200 3.48 -11.29 9.31
C ASN A 200 3.73 -12.80 9.35
N ARG A 201 2.99 -13.56 10.18
CA ARG A 201 3.05 -15.03 10.16
C ARG A 201 2.73 -15.58 8.78
N TRP A 202 1.60 -15.16 8.20
CA TRP A 202 1.16 -15.61 6.89
C TRP A 202 2.11 -15.20 5.76
N ARG A 203 2.74 -14.02 5.89
CA ARG A 203 3.74 -13.50 4.95
C ARG A 203 5.04 -14.30 4.99
N LEU A 204 5.58 -14.53 6.19
CA LEU A 204 6.81 -15.30 6.39
C LEU A 204 6.64 -16.75 5.91
N GLU A 205 5.49 -17.38 6.15
CA GLU A 205 5.13 -18.71 5.59
C GLU A 205 5.14 -18.77 4.06
N ARG A 206 5.17 -17.62 3.36
CA ARG A 206 5.14 -17.50 1.90
C ARG A 206 6.35 -16.74 1.34
N THR A 207 7.38 -16.55 2.16
CA THR A 207 8.60 -15.81 1.76
C THR A 207 8.31 -14.38 1.31
N ILE A 208 7.21 -13.79 1.81
CA ILE A 208 6.84 -12.39 1.56
C ILE A 208 7.40 -11.54 2.70
N GLU A 209 7.90 -10.36 2.37
CA GLU A 209 8.44 -9.43 3.37
C GLU A 209 7.43 -9.09 4.47
N PRO A 210 7.86 -9.15 5.75
CA PRO A 210 7.00 -8.81 6.88
C PRO A 210 6.72 -7.31 6.90
N ILE A 211 5.50 -6.93 7.28
CA ILE A 211 5.16 -5.51 7.45
C ILE A 211 5.64 -5.06 8.82
N GLN A 212 6.35 -3.93 8.86
CA GLN A 212 6.54 -3.20 10.10
C GLN A 212 5.21 -2.55 10.51
N LYS A 213 4.50 -3.22 11.42
CA LYS A 213 3.24 -2.75 12.00
C LYS A 213 3.42 -2.47 13.48
N ARG A 214 2.92 -1.32 13.93
CA ARG A 214 2.79 -1.02 15.35
C ARG A 214 1.34 -0.78 15.74
N ARG A 215 0.97 -1.15 16.95
CA ARG A 215 -0.36 -0.86 17.50
C ARG A 215 -0.32 0.48 18.20
N VAL A 216 -1.25 1.38 17.86
CA VAL A 216 -1.47 2.58 18.68
C VAL A 216 -2.09 2.14 19.99
N ALA A 217 -1.64 2.75 21.08
CA ALA A 217 -2.23 2.63 22.39
C ALA A 217 -2.45 4.04 22.92
N THR A 218 -3.65 4.35 23.38
CA THR A 218 -3.98 5.65 24.01
C THR A 218 -3.90 5.49 25.51
N GLU A 219 -3.05 6.26 26.18
CA GLU A 219 -2.95 6.27 27.63
C GLU A 219 -4.23 6.84 28.26
N LEU A 220 -4.73 6.15 29.27
CA LEU A 220 -5.87 6.56 30.07
C LEU A 220 -5.37 6.86 31.49
N ASP A 221 -5.59 8.09 31.93
CA ASP A 221 -5.39 8.50 33.33
C ASP A 221 -6.69 8.27 34.10
N ASP A 222 -6.94 7.00 34.44
CA ASP A 222 -8.11 6.57 35.20
C ASP A 222 -7.66 5.56 36.29
N PRO A 223 -7.60 5.99 37.56
CA PRO A 223 -7.19 5.15 38.67
C PRO A 223 -8.10 3.93 38.90
N GLU A 224 -9.40 4.05 38.61
CA GLU A 224 -10.37 2.97 38.81
C GLU A 224 -10.18 1.87 37.77
N LEU A 225 -9.96 2.24 36.51
CA LEU A 225 -9.62 1.27 35.46
C LEU A 225 -8.33 0.52 35.76
N LEU A 226 -7.35 1.18 36.39
CA LEU A 226 -6.09 0.57 36.78
C LEU A 226 -6.29 -0.46 37.91
N PHE A 227 -7.19 -0.19 38.85
CA PHE A 227 -7.57 -1.11 39.91
C PHE A 227 -8.31 -2.33 39.33
N LEU A 228 -9.37 -2.11 38.54
CA LEU A 228 -10.18 -3.18 37.93
C LEU A 228 -9.35 -4.12 37.03
N LEU A 229 -8.42 -3.58 36.24
CA LEU A 229 -7.53 -4.38 35.39
C LEU A 229 -6.44 -5.14 36.17
N ARG A 230 -6.04 -4.64 37.35
CA ARG A 230 -5.13 -5.37 38.24
C ARG A 230 -5.85 -6.55 38.89
N GLU A 231 -7.10 -6.38 39.29
CA GLU A 231 -7.90 -7.45 39.89
C GLU A 231 -8.34 -8.51 38.87
N SER A 232 -8.49 -8.15 37.59
CA SER A 232 -9.02 -9.08 36.58
C SER A 232 -8.09 -10.24 36.21
N ASN A 233 -6.81 -10.24 36.62
CA ASN A 233 -5.76 -11.24 36.31
C ASN A 233 -5.53 -11.56 34.81
N CYS A 234 -6.34 -11.05 33.89
CA CYS A 234 -6.32 -11.38 32.46
C CYS A 234 -5.34 -10.50 31.67
N GLY A 235 -4.86 -9.39 32.24
CA GLY A 235 -3.94 -8.46 31.58
C GLY A 235 -4.59 -7.63 30.45
N PHE A 236 -5.89 -7.78 30.20
CA PHE A 236 -6.70 -6.96 29.31
C PHE A 236 -8.16 -6.89 29.79
N LEU A 237 -8.88 -5.84 29.41
CA LEU A 237 -10.31 -5.64 29.66
C LEU A 237 -10.98 -5.17 28.37
N VAL A 238 -12.14 -5.72 28.03
CA VAL A 238 -12.95 -5.22 26.92
C VAL A 238 -14.07 -4.38 27.52
N GLN A 239 -14.14 -3.11 27.19
CA GLN A 239 -15.14 -2.19 27.73
C GLN A 239 -15.74 -1.36 26.59
N GLU A 240 -16.98 -0.94 26.73
CA GLU A 240 -17.60 0.05 25.85
C GLU A 240 -17.20 1.47 26.29
N ASN A 241 -16.86 2.35 25.34
CA ASN A 241 -16.59 3.75 25.66
C ASN A 241 -17.90 4.56 25.71
N ALA A 242 -17.82 5.83 26.14
CA ALA A 242 -18.98 6.72 26.25
C ALA A 242 -19.76 6.96 24.94
N VAL A 243 -19.25 6.50 23.80
CA VAL A 243 -19.85 6.64 22.46
C VAL A 243 -20.38 5.29 21.96
N GLY A 244 -20.42 4.27 22.81
CA GLY A 244 -20.92 2.94 22.45
C GLY A 244 -19.94 2.07 21.67
N HIS A 245 -18.65 2.45 21.60
CA HIS A 245 -17.64 1.67 20.89
C HIS A 245 -16.85 0.78 21.85
N THR A 246 -16.76 -0.51 21.51
CA THR A 246 -15.91 -1.46 22.20
C THR A 246 -14.43 -1.09 22.06
N ARG A 247 -13.75 -0.92 23.20
CA ARG A 247 -12.30 -0.71 23.31
C ARG A 247 -11.66 -1.84 24.11
N VAL A 248 -10.42 -2.17 23.76
CA VAL A 248 -9.61 -3.14 24.52
C VAL A 248 -8.60 -2.36 25.34
N LEU A 249 -8.69 -2.47 26.66
CA LEU A 249 -7.76 -1.87 27.61
C LEU A 249 -6.67 -2.87 27.97
N LYS A 250 -5.45 -2.39 28.15
CA LYS A 250 -4.29 -3.17 28.57
C LYS A 250 -3.50 -2.37 29.61
N VAL A 251 -2.96 -3.05 30.63
CA VAL A 251 -1.99 -2.42 31.54
C VAL A 251 -0.59 -2.62 30.98
N ILE A 252 0.11 -1.52 30.75
CA ILE A 252 1.55 -1.55 30.48
C ILE A 252 2.28 -1.26 31.79
N ARG A 253 3.15 -2.19 32.20
CA ARG A 253 4.05 -2.01 33.34
C ARG A 253 5.39 -1.51 32.79
N SER A 254 5.75 -0.25 33.08
CA SER A 254 7.13 0.22 32.88
C SER A 254 7.81 0.40 34.24
N THR A 255 9.15 0.42 34.26
CA THR A 255 9.96 0.56 35.47
C THR A 255 9.46 1.71 36.36
N GLY A 256 8.76 1.35 37.44
CA GLY A 256 8.25 2.25 38.47
C GLY A 256 6.80 2.75 38.31
N ARG A 257 6.12 2.58 37.17
CA ARG A 257 4.71 3.03 37.00
C ARG A 257 3.88 2.08 36.13
N SER A 258 2.64 1.81 36.56
CA SER A 258 1.63 1.12 35.76
C SER A 258 0.76 2.16 35.06
N LYS A 259 0.50 1.99 33.76
CA LYS A 259 -0.40 2.86 32.98
C LYS A 259 -1.46 2.00 32.28
N VAL A 260 -2.70 2.48 32.28
CA VAL A 260 -3.77 1.86 31.48
C VAL A 260 -3.71 2.45 30.09
N VAL A 261 -3.77 1.59 29.07
CA VAL A 261 -3.83 2.03 27.68
C VAL A 261 -5.00 1.38 26.96
N SER A 262 -5.69 2.13 26.11
CA SER A 262 -6.65 1.60 25.16
C SER A 262 -5.94 1.27 23.85
N LEU A 263 -5.98 0.01 23.42
CA LEU A 263 -5.46 -0.39 22.11
C LEU A 263 -6.34 0.19 21.00
N GLY A 264 -5.70 0.85 20.05
CA GLY A 264 -6.33 1.52 18.92
C GLY A 264 -6.00 0.87 17.58
N CYS A 265 -5.90 1.71 16.55
CA CYS A 265 -5.61 1.28 15.19
C CYS A 265 -4.15 0.81 15.01
N ASN A 266 -3.90 0.09 13.90
CA ASN A 266 -2.52 -0.22 13.50
C ASN A 266 -1.93 0.95 12.71
N ILE A 267 -0.66 1.26 12.97
CA ILE A 267 0.19 2.10 12.15
C ILE A 267 0.94 1.20 11.17
N TYR A 268 0.82 1.51 9.89
CA TYR A 268 1.62 0.92 8.81
C TYR A 268 2.72 1.92 8.40
N ALA A 269 3.99 1.52 8.52
CA ALA A 269 5.15 2.39 8.32
C ALA A 269 5.75 2.32 6.90
N PRO A 270 6.48 3.36 6.44
CA PRO A 270 6.80 3.60 5.03
C PRO A 270 8.27 3.37 4.66
N SER A 271 8.97 2.38 5.23
CA SER A 271 10.29 2.00 4.67
C SER A 271 10.23 1.65 3.17
N HIS A 272 9.03 1.52 2.58
CA HIS A 272 8.77 1.34 1.16
C HIS A 272 7.77 2.36 0.57
N GLU A 273 7.72 3.60 1.08
CA GLU A 273 7.06 4.68 0.35
C GLU A 273 7.90 5.02 -0.88
N LEU A 274 7.75 4.20 -1.93
CA LEU A 274 8.31 4.43 -3.25
C LEU A 274 7.59 5.65 -3.81
N ARG A 275 8.21 6.80 -3.52
CA ARG A 275 7.79 8.13 -3.96
C ARG A 275 7.53 8.05 -5.46
N SER A 276 6.39 8.58 -5.91
CA SER A 276 6.12 8.61 -7.34
C SER A 276 7.30 9.25 -8.06
N CYS A 277 7.84 8.59 -9.09
CA CYS A 277 8.86 9.19 -9.94
C CYS A 277 8.33 10.41 -10.73
N ARG A 278 7.08 10.84 -10.55
CA ARG A 278 6.53 12.03 -11.24
C ARG A 278 7.28 13.31 -10.86
N SER A 279 7.65 13.46 -9.60
CA SER A 279 8.45 14.59 -9.11
C SER A 279 9.90 14.50 -9.58
N LEU A 280 10.45 13.28 -9.72
CA LEU A 280 11.79 13.05 -10.28
C LEU A 280 11.81 13.30 -11.80
N ARG A 281 10.86 12.74 -12.56
CA ARG A 281 10.68 12.95 -14.00
C ARG A 281 10.45 14.41 -14.36
N ARG A 282 9.71 15.17 -13.53
CA ARG A 282 9.58 16.64 -13.71
C ARG A 282 10.89 17.39 -13.48
N ARG A 283 11.75 16.92 -12.58
CA ARG A 283 13.08 17.54 -12.34
C ARG A 283 14.06 17.18 -13.45
N VAL A 284 14.09 15.92 -13.87
CA VAL A 284 14.90 15.45 -15.01
C VAL A 284 14.47 16.16 -16.29
N SER A 285 13.17 16.20 -16.62
CA SER A 285 12.66 16.95 -17.76
C SER A 285 12.94 18.45 -17.69
N LYS A 286 12.98 19.06 -16.49
CA LYS A 286 13.43 20.46 -16.31
C LYS A 286 14.94 20.63 -16.53
N MET A 287 15.74 19.65 -16.14
CA MET A 287 17.20 19.68 -16.34
C MET A 287 17.56 19.44 -17.81
N ASP A 288 16.83 18.55 -18.48
CA ASP A 288 16.96 18.30 -19.92
C ASP A 288 16.48 19.52 -20.73
N SER A 289 15.40 20.19 -20.31
CA SER A 289 14.95 21.43 -20.97
C SER A 289 15.90 22.61 -20.79
N VAL A 290 16.62 22.65 -19.66
CA VAL A 290 17.65 23.67 -19.38
C VAL A 290 18.91 23.39 -20.20
N ARG A 291 19.33 22.13 -20.31
CA ARG A 291 20.44 21.72 -21.19
C ARG A 291 20.16 21.99 -22.67
N SER A 292 18.91 21.81 -23.12
CA SER A 292 18.52 22.12 -24.51
C SER A 292 18.38 23.61 -24.84
N GLN A 293 18.44 24.50 -23.85
CA GLN A 293 18.42 25.96 -24.09
C GLN A 293 19.82 26.59 -24.12
N GLU A 294 20.86 25.88 -23.68
CA GLU A 294 22.24 26.39 -23.68
C GLU A 294 23.02 26.05 -24.98
N ASP A 295 22.47 25.23 -25.89
CA ASP A 295 23.13 24.82 -27.14
C ASP A 295 22.63 25.55 -28.41
N ILE A 296 22.04 26.75 -28.28
CA ILE A 296 21.81 27.64 -29.43
C ILE A 296 22.24 29.07 -29.09
N ALA A 297 23.53 29.32 -29.26
CA ALA A 297 24.05 30.57 -29.80
C ALA A 297 25.39 30.25 -30.51
N ILE A 298 25.33 30.17 -31.83
CA ILE A 298 26.47 30.48 -32.71
C ILE A 298 26.57 32.00 -32.78
#